data_AF-A0A6I2U455-F1
#
_entry.id   AF-A0A6I2U455-F1
#
_cell.length_a   1.000
_cell.length_b   1.000
_cell.length_c   1.000
_cell.angle_alpha   90.00
_cell.angle_beta   90.00
_cell.angle_gamma   90.00
#
_symmetry.space_group_name_H-M   'P 1'
#
loop_
_entity.id
_entity.type
_entity.pdbx_description
1 polymer ?
#
loop_
_entity_poly.entity_id
_entity_poly.type
_entity_poly.pdbx_seq_one_letter_code
_entity_poly.pdbx_strand_id
1 'polypeptide(L)'
;MAGKEAEVIAEYNAFLLQNGRGDYNVTTVLFDDQYILLYYCLPIGYAQLYPEQYYVRGACALYDAIGRTITTVNACHAQLAESKRPKTYLFIRTNGGDNASLTYTKKMIWEMLERQQQKCGWEIFFVGCDVQTALAAAPTHKGINGAEDSQDDDYFDILRRLLERRNFSKEE
;
A
#
# COMPACT_ATOMS: atom_id res chain seq x y z
N MET A 1 -11.91 2.27 11.23
CA MET A 1 -11.08 3.47 11.48
C MET A 1 -11.88 4.68 11.95
N ALA A 2 -13.18 4.54 12.29
CA ALA A 2 -14.02 5.67 12.67
C ALA A 2 -13.47 6.38 13.92
N GLY A 3 -13.45 7.72 13.88
CA GLY A 3 -12.92 8.57 14.94
C GLY A 3 -11.40 8.77 14.91
N LYS A 4 -10.69 8.19 13.93
CA LYS A 4 -9.25 8.35 13.71
C LYS A 4 -8.92 9.06 12.40
N GLU A 5 -9.87 9.74 11.78
CA GLU A 5 -9.72 10.34 10.45
C GLU A 5 -8.59 11.38 10.43
N ALA A 6 -8.57 12.28 11.42
CA ALA A 6 -7.54 13.30 11.55
C ALA A 6 -6.14 12.71 11.76
N GLU A 7 -6.03 11.63 12.53
CA GLU A 7 -4.78 10.89 12.78
C GLU A 7 -4.26 10.29 11.47
N VAL A 8 -5.11 9.58 10.72
CA VAL A 8 -4.75 8.99 9.41
C VAL A 8 -4.28 10.05 8.42
N ILE A 9 -5.01 11.16 8.31
CA ILE A 9 -4.65 12.26 7.41
C ILE A 9 -3.31 12.88 7.81
N ALA A 10 -3.11 13.14 9.10
CA ALA A 10 -1.87 13.74 9.61
C ALA A 10 -0.66 12.83 9.35
N GLU A 11 -0.77 11.54 9.66
CA GLU A 11 0.29 10.55 9.44
C GLU A 11 0.63 10.41 7.95
N TYR A 12 -0.39 10.28 7.10
CA TYR A 12 -0.19 10.19 5.65
C TYR A 12 0.50 11.45 5.09
N ASN A 13 0.03 12.65 5.46
CA ASN A 13 0.63 13.89 4.98
C ASN A 13 2.05 14.10 5.49
N ALA A 14 2.32 13.73 6.74
CA ALA A 14 3.66 13.79 7.29
C ALA A 14 4.59 12.81 6.54
N PHE A 15 4.12 11.61 6.18
CA PHE A 15 4.86 10.67 5.34
C PHE A 15 5.20 11.27 3.97
N LEU A 16 4.23 11.90 3.31
CA LEU A 16 4.48 12.58 2.03
C LEU A 16 5.50 13.71 2.18
N LEU A 17 5.35 14.56 3.20
CA LEU A 17 6.23 15.71 3.43
C LEU A 17 7.68 15.28 3.66
N GLN A 18 7.91 14.27 4.49
CA GLN A 18 9.27 13.76 4.77
C GLN A 18 9.95 13.21 3.50
N ASN A 19 9.15 12.67 2.58
CA ASN A 19 9.64 12.08 1.33
C ASN A 19 9.52 13.01 0.12
N GLY A 20 8.98 14.22 0.31
CA GLY A 20 8.66 15.20 -0.74
C GLY A 20 9.84 15.64 -1.61
N ARG A 21 11.07 15.46 -1.10
CA ARG A 21 12.33 15.77 -1.80
C ARG A 21 12.94 14.57 -2.55
N GLY A 22 12.36 13.39 -2.40
CA GLY A 22 12.81 12.19 -3.09
C GLY A 22 12.27 12.10 -4.51
N ASP A 23 12.94 11.31 -5.35
CA ASP A 23 12.48 10.97 -6.70
C ASP A 23 11.47 9.82 -6.64
N TYR A 24 10.31 10.11 -6.07
CA TYR A 24 9.21 9.16 -5.91
C TYR A 24 7.94 9.69 -6.57
N ASN A 25 7.24 8.79 -7.24
CA ASN A 25 5.85 9.00 -7.62
C ASN A 25 4.94 8.23 -6.66
N VAL A 26 3.80 8.82 -6.32
CA VAL A 26 2.78 8.22 -5.46
C VAL A 26 1.50 8.00 -6.27
N THR A 27 0.92 6.81 -6.07
CA THR A 27 -0.46 6.50 -6.45
C THR A 27 -1.23 6.36 -5.16
N THR A 28 -2.29 7.14 -4.98
CA THR A 28 -3.08 7.15 -3.74
C THR A 28 -4.50 6.74 -4.05
N VAL A 29 -4.96 5.73 -3.34
CA VAL A 29 -6.31 5.19 -3.44
C VAL A 29 -6.96 5.31 -2.08
N LEU A 30 -8.13 5.93 -2.04
CA LEU A 30 -9.02 5.89 -0.90
C LEU A 30 -10.05 4.80 -1.17
N PHE A 31 -10.35 4.00 -0.15
CA PHE A 31 -11.29 2.91 -0.29
C PHE A 31 -12.13 2.67 0.96
N ASP A 32 -13.38 2.28 0.70
CA ASP A 32 -14.36 1.73 1.62
C ASP A 32 -15.13 0.65 0.83
N ASP A 33 -16.44 0.75 0.64
CA ASP A 33 -17.17 0.03 -0.42
C ASP A 33 -16.99 0.66 -1.82
N GLN A 34 -16.36 1.84 -1.88
CA GLN A 34 -16.00 2.56 -3.08
C GLN A 34 -14.49 2.55 -3.29
N TYR A 35 -14.08 2.81 -4.52
CA TYR A 35 -12.69 2.97 -4.92
C TYR A 35 -12.52 4.34 -5.53
N ILE A 36 -11.68 5.17 -4.91
CA ILE A 36 -11.38 6.52 -5.38
C ILE A 36 -9.87 6.60 -5.63
N LEU A 37 -9.49 6.71 -6.90
CA LEU A 37 -8.11 7.00 -7.29
C LEU A 37 -7.86 8.49 -7.12
N LEU A 38 -7.31 8.88 -5.98
CA LEU A 38 -7.03 10.28 -5.65
C LEU A 38 -5.84 10.81 -6.47
N TYR A 39 -4.76 10.03 -6.55
CA TYR A 39 -3.55 10.37 -7.28
C TYR A 39 -3.07 9.20 -8.13
N TYR A 40 -2.60 9.48 -9.34
CA TYR A 40 -2.05 8.49 -10.27
C TYR A 40 -0.65 8.89 -10.69
N CYS A 41 0.36 8.11 -10.27
CA CYS A 41 1.78 8.33 -10.59
C CYS A 41 2.23 9.81 -10.44
N LEU A 42 1.75 10.50 -9.40
CA LEU A 42 2.01 11.92 -9.16
C LEU A 42 3.35 12.07 -8.41
N PRO A 43 4.23 13.03 -8.72
CA PRO A 43 5.43 13.24 -7.92
C PRO A 43 5.05 13.58 -6.47
N ILE A 44 5.68 12.89 -5.53
CA ILE A 44 5.23 12.81 -4.13
C ILE A 44 5.09 14.17 -3.45
N GLY A 45 5.95 15.14 -3.81
CA GLY A 45 5.90 16.50 -3.26
C GLY A 45 4.67 17.33 -3.64
N TYR A 46 3.83 16.85 -4.58
CA TYR A 46 2.57 17.50 -4.96
C TYR A 46 1.33 16.79 -4.39
N ALA A 47 1.50 15.65 -3.72
CA ALA A 47 0.39 14.93 -3.11
C ALA A 47 0.06 15.50 -1.73
N GLN A 48 -1.22 15.54 -1.38
CA GLN A 48 -1.70 15.88 -0.04
C GLN A 48 -3.13 15.36 0.16
N LEU A 49 -3.42 14.79 1.33
CA LEU A 49 -4.77 14.39 1.70
C LEU A 49 -5.44 15.49 2.51
N TYR A 50 -6.62 15.92 2.07
CA TYR A 50 -7.41 16.94 2.76
C TYR A 50 -8.59 16.31 3.54
N PRO A 51 -9.03 16.92 4.66
CA PRO A 51 -10.12 16.39 5.48
C PRO A 51 -11.42 16.10 4.71
N GLU A 52 -11.74 16.90 3.69
CA GLU A 52 -12.96 16.75 2.90
C GLU A 52 -12.92 15.53 1.98
N GLN A 53 -11.73 14.97 1.73
CA GLN A 53 -11.51 13.84 0.82
C GLN A 53 -11.55 12.49 1.55
N TYR A 54 -11.30 12.47 2.86
CA TYR A 54 -11.18 11.23 3.63
C TYR A 54 -12.25 11.16 4.72
N TYR A 55 -13.10 10.15 4.62
CA TYR A 55 -14.13 9.83 5.61
C TYR A 55 -14.26 8.31 5.71
N VAL A 56 -14.72 7.83 6.86
CA VAL A 56 -14.89 6.40 7.12
C VAL A 56 -16.35 6.00 6.93
N ARG A 57 -16.57 4.85 6.26
CA ARG A 57 -17.88 4.21 6.13
C ARG A 57 -17.86 2.80 6.73
N GLY A 58 -19.02 2.13 6.74
CA GLY A 58 -19.23 0.85 7.43
C GLY A 58 -18.81 -0.41 6.66
N ALA A 59 -18.33 -0.30 5.42
CA ALA A 59 -17.98 -1.42 4.55
C ALA A 59 -16.56 -1.28 3.99
N CYS A 60 -15.96 -2.42 3.61
CA CYS A 60 -14.57 -2.52 3.19
C CYS A 60 -14.43 -3.52 2.03
N ALA A 61 -14.24 -2.99 0.81
CA ALA A 61 -13.94 -3.72 -0.41
C ALA A 61 -12.41 -3.76 -0.63
N LEU A 62 -11.69 -4.30 0.36
CA LEU A 62 -10.23 -4.40 0.40
C LEU A 62 -9.66 -5.16 -0.80
N TYR A 63 -10.25 -6.30 -1.17
CA TYR A 63 -9.74 -7.11 -2.28
C TYR A 63 -9.89 -6.35 -3.61
N ASP A 64 -11.02 -5.71 -3.84
CA ASP A 64 -11.23 -4.88 -5.01
C ASP A 64 -10.29 -3.67 -5.03
N ALA A 65 -10.03 -3.05 -3.89
CA ALA A 65 -9.07 -1.96 -3.76
C ALA A 65 -7.65 -2.40 -4.15
N ILE A 66 -7.17 -3.52 -3.59
CA ILE A 66 -5.83 -4.05 -3.90
C ILE A 66 -5.73 -4.45 -5.37
N GLY A 67 -6.69 -5.24 -5.87
CA GLY A 67 -6.67 -5.77 -7.24
C GLY A 67 -6.67 -4.67 -8.31
N ARG A 68 -7.52 -3.65 -8.10
CA ARG A 68 -7.58 -2.48 -8.99
C ARG A 68 -6.32 -1.63 -8.91
N THR A 69 -5.75 -1.45 -7.71
CA THR A 69 -4.51 -0.68 -7.52
C THR A 69 -3.34 -1.35 -8.23
N ILE A 70 -3.17 -2.67 -8.06
CA ILE A 70 -2.11 -3.43 -8.74
C ILE A 70 -2.24 -3.30 -10.26
N THR A 71 -3.45 -3.44 -10.80
CA THR A 71 -3.71 -3.26 -12.24
C THR A 71 -3.34 -1.85 -12.70
N THR A 72 -3.74 -0.83 -11.93
CA THR A 72 -3.50 0.59 -12.23
C THR A 72 -2.00 0.92 -12.26
N VAL A 73 -1.26 0.49 -11.25
CA VAL A 73 0.20 0.74 -11.14
C VAL A 73 0.96 -0.05 -12.21
N ASN A 74 0.56 -1.29 -12.50
CA ASN A 74 1.16 -2.06 -13.60
C ASN A 74 0.96 -1.38 -14.96
N ALA A 75 -0.19 -0.73 -15.20
CA ALA A 75 -0.40 0.06 -16.40
C ALA A 75 0.54 1.27 -16.48
N CYS A 76 0.90 1.89 -15.34
CA CYS A 76 1.92 2.94 -15.29
C CYS A 76 3.31 2.38 -15.65
N HIS A 77 3.71 1.23 -15.08
CA HIS A 77 4.99 0.57 -15.41
C HIS A 77 5.08 0.06 -16.85
N ALA A 78 3.96 -0.33 -17.44
CA ALA A 78 3.92 -0.80 -18.83
C ALA A 78 4.25 0.31 -19.84
N GLN A 79 4.07 1.58 -19.46
CA GLN A 79 4.45 2.73 -20.29
C GLN A 79 5.95 3.04 -20.22
N LEU A 80 6.68 2.42 -19.28
CA LEU A 80 8.10 2.62 -19.08
C LEU A 80 8.90 1.49 -19.72
N ALA A 81 10.08 1.84 -20.25
CA ALA A 81 11.09 0.85 -20.61
C ALA A 81 11.46 0.03 -19.36
N GLU A 82 11.79 -1.25 -19.55
CA GLU A 82 12.07 -2.16 -18.44
C GLU A 82 13.20 -1.65 -17.52
N SER A 83 14.26 -1.06 -18.10
CA SER A 83 15.37 -0.44 -17.36
C SER A 83 14.99 0.82 -16.57
N LYS A 84 13.80 1.38 -16.82
CA LYS A 84 13.28 2.58 -16.16
C LYS A 84 12.11 2.28 -15.22
N ARG A 85 11.72 1.02 -15.06
CA ARG A 85 10.65 0.66 -14.12
C ARG A 85 11.12 0.93 -12.69
N PRO A 86 10.35 1.69 -11.89
CA PRO A 86 10.75 2.02 -10.54
C PRO A 86 10.60 0.82 -9.61
N LYS A 87 11.42 0.79 -8.57
CA LYS A 87 11.14 -0.06 -7.41
C LYS A 87 9.83 0.39 -6.78
N THR A 88 8.96 -0.56 -6.44
CA THR A 88 7.59 -0.26 -6.02
C THR A 88 7.32 -0.73 -4.60
N TYR A 89 6.74 0.16 -3.81
CA TYR A 89 6.32 -0.09 -2.44
C TYR A 89 4.80 0.08 -2.38
N LEU A 90 4.09 -0.95 -1.94
CA LEU A 90 2.65 -0.93 -1.78
C LEU A 90 2.32 -0.92 -0.29
N PHE A 91 1.76 0.19 0.19
CA PHE A 91 1.28 0.31 1.56
C PHE A 91 -0.25 0.17 1.59
N ILE A 92 -0.75 -0.73 2.44
CA ILE A 92 -2.17 -1.02 2.59
C ILE A 92 -2.53 -0.73 4.04
N ARG A 93 -3.26 0.37 4.27
CA ARG A 93 -3.79 0.68 5.60
C ARG A 93 -5.23 0.24 5.71
N THR A 94 -5.52 -0.58 6.71
CA THR A 94 -6.86 -1.04 7.05
C THR A 94 -6.90 -1.38 8.53
N ASN A 95 -8.08 -1.38 9.15
CA ASN A 95 -8.28 -1.88 10.52
C ASN A 95 -9.03 -3.22 10.57
N GLY A 96 -9.19 -3.90 9.43
CA GLY A 96 -9.93 -5.15 9.32
C GLY A 96 -9.85 -5.78 7.93
N GLY A 97 -10.56 -6.90 7.79
CA GLY A 97 -10.64 -7.67 6.54
C GLY A 97 -11.72 -7.19 5.57
N ASP A 98 -11.74 -7.83 4.41
CA ASP A 98 -12.74 -7.61 3.36
C ASP A 98 -14.13 -8.09 3.76
N ASN A 99 -15.16 -7.30 3.46
CA ASN A 99 -16.56 -7.70 3.61
C ASN A 99 -17.50 -7.20 2.48
N ALA A 100 -16.95 -6.52 1.48
CA ALA A 100 -17.74 -5.87 0.43
C ALA A 100 -17.18 -6.03 -0.99
N SER A 101 -16.06 -6.74 -1.20
CA SER A 101 -15.52 -6.94 -2.55
C SER A 101 -16.42 -7.82 -3.41
N LEU A 102 -16.50 -7.50 -4.70
CA LEU A 102 -17.33 -8.19 -5.68
C LEU A 102 -16.54 -8.76 -6.86
N THR A 103 -15.38 -8.17 -7.19
CA THR A 103 -14.63 -8.51 -8.41
C THR A 103 -13.48 -9.47 -8.11
N TYR A 104 -12.71 -9.19 -7.06
CA TYR A 104 -11.52 -9.94 -6.70
C TYR A 104 -11.78 -10.83 -5.50
N THR A 105 -11.42 -12.09 -5.65
CA THR A 105 -11.44 -13.04 -4.53
C THR A 105 -10.14 -12.97 -3.74
N LYS A 106 -10.20 -13.39 -2.46
CA LYS A 106 -9.02 -13.60 -1.62
C LYS A 106 -7.89 -14.32 -2.36
N LYS A 107 -8.21 -15.45 -3.02
CA LYS A 107 -7.23 -16.27 -3.74
C LYS A 107 -6.54 -15.47 -4.85
N MET A 108 -7.31 -14.73 -5.64
CA MET A 108 -6.77 -13.89 -6.71
C MET A 108 -5.82 -12.82 -6.16
N ILE A 109 -6.20 -12.17 -5.06
CA ILE A 109 -5.34 -11.14 -4.44
C ILE A 109 -4.02 -11.74 -3.94
N TRP A 110 -4.06 -12.90 -3.31
CA TRP A 110 -2.84 -13.62 -2.91
C TRP A 110 -1.91 -13.89 -4.09
N GLU A 111 -2.45 -14.49 -5.16
CA GLU A 111 -1.67 -14.80 -6.37
C GLU A 111 -1.12 -13.53 -7.03
N MET A 112 -1.88 -12.43 -7.03
CA MET A 112 -1.45 -11.15 -7.57
C MET A 112 -0.31 -10.54 -6.74
N LEU A 113 -0.45 -10.50 -5.41
CA LEU A 113 0.57 -9.96 -4.51
C LEU A 113 1.87 -10.77 -4.60
N GLU A 114 1.77 -12.10 -4.55
CA GLU A 114 2.94 -12.99 -4.69
C GLU A 114 3.65 -12.77 -6.03
N ARG A 115 2.89 -12.66 -7.13
CA ARG A 115 3.45 -12.35 -8.44
C ARG A 115 4.17 -11.00 -8.45
N GLN A 116 3.59 -9.95 -7.86
CA GLN A 116 4.23 -8.63 -7.81
C GLN A 116 5.55 -8.67 -7.02
N GLN A 117 5.60 -9.40 -5.92
CA GLN A 117 6.84 -9.56 -5.16
C GLN A 117 7.90 -10.34 -5.93
N GLN A 118 7.56 -11.55 -6.40
CA GLN A 118 8.53 -12.46 -7.00
C GLN A 118 8.99 -12.04 -8.40
N LYS A 119 8.12 -11.44 -9.21
CA LYS A 119 8.41 -11.10 -10.61
C LYS A 119 8.72 -9.63 -10.82
N CYS A 120 8.19 -8.75 -9.99
CA CYS A 120 8.33 -7.31 -10.15
C CYS A 120 9.12 -6.66 -9.01
N GLY A 121 9.52 -7.41 -7.99
CA GLY A 121 10.31 -6.91 -6.86
C GLY A 121 9.54 -5.90 -6.00
N TRP A 122 8.21 -5.98 -5.97
CA TRP A 122 7.41 -5.11 -5.12
C TRP A 122 7.61 -5.47 -3.65
N GLU A 123 7.64 -4.46 -2.80
CA GLU A 123 7.58 -4.65 -1.35
C GLU A 123 6.21 -4.21 -0.86
N ILE A 124 5.56 -5.01 -0.02
CA ILE A 124 4.15 -4.86 0.33
C ILE A 124 4.04 -4.79 1.84
N PHE A 125 3.31 -3.80 2.34
CA PHE A 125 3.19 -3.51 3.77
C PHE A 125 1.73 -3.36 4.14
N PHE A 126 1.34 -4.01 5.23
CA PHE A 126 0.05 -3.80 5.87
C PHE A 126 0.26 -2.93 7.11
N VAL A 127 -0.50 -1.85 7.22
CA VAL A 127 -0.38 -0.85 8.29
C VAL A 127 -1.65 -0.83 9.11
N GLY A 128 -1.53 -0.97 10.43
CA GLY A 128 -2.64 -0.93 11.38
C GLY A 128 -3.50 -2.20 11.47
N CYS A 129 -3.09 -3.28 10.78
CA CYS A 129 -3.74 -4.59 10.83
C CYS A 129 -2.76 -5.65 10.33
N ASP A 130 -2.74 -6.81 10.97
CA ASP A 130 -1.91 -7.93 10.52
C ASP A 130 -2.45 -8.55 9.22
N VAL A 131 -1.56 -9.15 8.43
CA VAL A 131 -1.89 -9.75 7.13
C VAL A 131 -2.95 -10.85 7.25
N GLN A 132 -2.94 -11.59 8.35
CA GLN A 132 -3.87 -12.68 8.57
C GLN A 132 -5.29 -12.13 8.77
N THR A 133 -5.45 -11.03 9.49
CA THR A 133 -6.73 -10.34 9.64
C THR A 133 -7.17 -9.64 8.35
N ALA A 134 -6.25 -8.95 7.65
CA ALA A 134 -6.56 -8.22 6.43
C ALA A 134 -6.93 -9.14 5.25
N LEU A 135 -6.15 -10.20 5.02
CA LEU A 135 -6.34 -11.11 3.89
C LEU A 135 -6.99 -12.45 4.28
N ALA A 136 -7.36 -12.64 5.55
CA ALA A 136 -7.95 -13.86 6.09
C ALA A 136 -7.12 -15.13 5.76
N ALA A 137 -5.79 -15.03 5.66
CA ALA A 137 -4.93 -16.02 4.99
C ALA A 137 -4.95 -17.43 5.61
N ALA A 138 -4.40 -18.43 4.91
CA ALA A 138 -4.09 -19.72 5.53
C ALA A 138 -2.63 -19.73 5.99
N PRO A 139 -2.25 -20.49 7.05
CA PRO A 139 -0.89 -20.50 7.60
C PRO A 139 0.23 -20.88 6.62
N THR A 140 -0.12 -21.41 5.44
CA THR A 140 0.81 -21.92 4.43
C THR A 140 1.35 -20.85 3.47
N HIS A 141 0.80 -19.64 3.46
CA HIS A 141 1.23 -18.56 2.57
C HIS A 141 2.42 -17.76 3.14
N LYS A 142 3.56 -18.43 3.34
CA LYS A 142 4.82 -17.84 3.85
C LYS A 142 5.56 -16.90 2.87
N GLY A 143 4.91 -16.47 1.79
CA GLY A 143 5.57 -15.83 0.64
C GLY A 143 5.46 -14.31 0.58
N ILE A 144 4.55 -13.68 1.35
CA ILE A 144 4.51 -12.21 1.46
C ILE A 144 5.56 -11.82 2.50
N ASN A 145 6.78 -11.56 2.05
CA ASN A 145 7.89 -11.05 2.89
C ASN A 145 7.69 -9.56 3.25
N GLY A 146 6.44 -9.19 3.54
CA GLY A 146 6.02 -7.86 3.93
C GLY A 146 5.97 -7.72 5.43
N ALA A 147 7.06 -8.12 6.08
CA ALA A 147 7.32 -8.02 7.51
C ALA A 147 6.27 -8.67 8.45
N GLU A 148 6.75 -9.39 9.46
CA GLU A 148 5.96 -9.69 10.64
C GLU A 148 5.78 -8.39 11.45
N ASP A 149 5.23 -7.34 10.84
CA ASP A 149 5.21 -6.02 11.42
C ASP A 149 3.88 -5.75 12.08
N SER A 150 4.02 -5.29 13.31
CA SER A 150 3.05 -5.29 14.38
C SER A 150 1.81 -4.47 14.03
N GLN A 151 0.71 -4.75 14.72
CA GLN A 151 -0.52 -3.96 14.69
C GLN A 151 -0.27 -2.45 14.99
N ASP A 152 0.91 -2.12 15.52
CA ASP A 152 1.32 -0.81 16.02
C ASP A 152 2.33 -0.07 15.12
N ASP A 153 2.90 -0.71 14.08
CA ASP A 153 3.90 -0.05 13.21
C ASP A 153 3.22 0.96 12.27
N ASP A 154 3.74 2.19 12.24
CA ASP A 154 3.28 3.25 11.34
C ASP A 154 4.10 3.33 10.03
N TYR A 155 3.70 4.22 9.12
CA TYR A 155 4.39 4.41 7.84
C TYR A 155 5.87 4.78 8.00
N PHE A 156 6.23 5.51 9.06
CA PHE A 156 7.58 6.01 9.28
C PHE A 156 8.52 4.92 9.75
N ASP A 157 8.08 4.07 10.68
CA ASP A 157 8.88 2.97 11.17
C ASP A 157 9.20 1.97 10.04
N ILE A 158 8.20 1.66 9.21
CA ILE A 158 8.38 0.80 8.04
C ILE A 158 9.38 1.44 7.07
N LEU A 159 9.21 2.73 6.76
CA LEU A 159 10.11 3.41 5.83
C LEU A 159 11.54 3.53 6.38
N ARG A 160 11.69 3.79 7.68
CA ARG A 160 13.00 3.86 8.35
C ARG A 160 13.75 2.54 8.18
N ARG A 161 13.08 1.41 8.45
CA ARG A 161 13.64 0.06 8.25
C ARG A 161 14.03 -0.18 6.79
N LEU A 162 13.21 0.29 5.84
CA LEU A 162 13.51 0.20 4.40
C LEU A 162 14.79 0.98 4.02
N LEU A 163 14.94 2.19 4.54
CA LEU A 163 16.12 3.01 4.28
C LEU A 163 17.37 2.44 4.95
N GLU A 164 17.25 1.91 6.16
CA GLU A 164 18.34 1.24 6.88
C GLU A 164 18.83 0.00 6.13
N ARG A 165 17.93 -0.87 5.65
CA ARG A 165 18.29 -2.03 4.81
C ARG A 165 19.06 -1.63 3.56
N ARG A 166 18.75 -0.47 2.99
CA ARG A 166 19.42 0.05 1.79
C ARG A 166 20.85 0.51 2.05
N ASN A 167 21.17 0.94 3.27
CA ASN A 167 22.54 1.32 3.64
C ASN A 167 23.42 0.08 3.88
N PHE A 168 22.86 -1.01 4.40
CA PHE A 168 23.60 -2.27 4.57
C PHE A 168 23.94 -2.96 3.25
N SER A 169 23.10 -2.85 2.20
CA SER A 169 23.40 -3.43 0.88
C SER A 169 24.41 -2.65 0.03
N LYS A 170 25.05 -1.61 0.58
CA LYS A 170 26.09 -0.82 -0.12
C LYS A 170 27.52 -1.09 0.39
N GLU A 171 27.70 -1.98 1.38
CA GLU A 171 29.01 -2.33 1.95
C GLU A 171 29.55 -3.71 1.52
N GLU A 172 28.98 -4.35 0.50
CA GLU A 172 29.51 -5.59 -0.12
C GLU A 172 29.75 -5.40 -1.63
#